data_AF-A0A371MS45-F1
#
_entry.id   AF-A0A371MS45-F1
#
_cell.length_a   1.000
_cell.length_b   1.000
_cell.length_c   1.000
_cell.angle_alpha   90.00
_cell.angle_beta   90.00
_cell.angle_gamma   90.00
#
_symmetry.space_group_name_H-M   'P 1'
#
loop_
_entity.id
_entity.type
_entity.pdbx_description
1 polymer ?
#
loop_
_entity_poly.entity_id
_entity_poly.type
_entity_poly.pdbx_seq_one_letter_code
_entity_poly.pdbx_strand_id
1 'polypeptide(L)'
;MGNSQTQKRLILFAVAILGTAVIAAAPSPAGLSIRGQYAVATMFFAGFLWVTGTLPLAVSAVSIPFVLTALGVYDDLDTALVGFADHLIFLFIAGFMLANALQKYDIDRRIALWMMSKMGSSPR
;
A
#
# COMPACT_ATOMS: atom_id res chain seq x y z
N MET A 1 -13.24 5.10 -26.82
CA MET A 1 -12.99 5.90 -25.59
C MET A 1 -12.05 5.23 -24.57
N GLY A 2 -11.66 3.95 -24.71
CA GLY A 2 -10.77 3.27 -23.73
C GLY A 2 -9.27 3.60 -23.81
N ASN A 3 -8.73 4.01 -24.97
CA ASN A 3 -7.28 4.19 -25.15
C ASN A 3 -6.69 5.37 -24.36
N SER A 4 -7.44 6.45 -24.16
CA SER A 4 -6.94 7.67 -23.52
C SER A 4 -6.61 7.46 -22.02
N GLN A 5 -7.43 6.69 -21.31
CA GLN A 5 -7.19 6.43 -19.88
C GLN A 5 -6.04 5.45 -19.66
N THR A 6 -5.95 4.40 -20.49
CA THR A 6 -4.82 3.47 -20.45
C THR A 6 -3.52 4.19 -20.80
N GLN A 7 -3.52 5.04 -21.83
CA GLN A 7 -2.36 5.86 -22.19
C GLN A 7 -1.94 6.79 -21.05
N LYS A 8 -2.89 7.46 -20.39
CA LYS A 8 -2.59 8.32 -19.24
C LYS A 8 -1.93 7.55 -18.10
N ARG A 9 -2.44 6.36 -17.76
CA ARG A 9 -1.85 5.50 -16.73
C ARG A 9 -0.44 5.04 -17.10
N LEU A 10 -0.22 4.66 -18.36
CA LEU A 10 1.10 4.29 -18.86
C LEU A 10 2.09 5.46 -18.79
N ILE A 11 1.66 6.66 -19.16
CA ILE A 11 2.49 7.87 -19.05
C ILE A 11 2.85 8.14 -17.59
N LEU A 12 1.89 8.11 -16.67
CA LEU A 12 2.14 8.33 -15.25
C LEU A 12 3.10 7.28 -14.68
N PHE A 13 2.93 6.01 -15.06
CA PHE A 13 3.84 4.96 -14.65
C PHE A 13 5.25 5.15 -15.21
N ALA A 14 5.37 5.56 -16.48
CA ALA A 14 6.65 5.90 -17.09
C ALA A 14 7.32 7.10 -16.39
N VAL A 15 6.55 8.12 -15.99
CA VAL A 15 7.05 9.26 -15.21
C VAL A 15 7.56 8.81 -13.84
N ALA A 16 6.86 7.88 -13.17
CA ALA A 16 7.32 7.32 -11.90
C ALA A 16 8.69 6.63 -12.08
N ILE A 17 8.83 5.78 -13.10
CA ILE A 17 10.10 5.09 -13.39
C ILE A 17 11.22 6.09 -13.74
N LEU A 18 10.93 7.06 -14.61
CA LEU A 18 11.90 8.06 -15.01
C LEU A 18 12.34 8.92 -13.82
N GLY A 19 11.41 9.36 -12.97
CA GLY A 19 11.74 10.11 -11.77
C GLY A 19 12.61 9.32 -10.80
N THR A 20 12.30 8.04 -10.58
CA THR A 20 13.15 7.12 -9.81
C THR A 20 14.56 7.00 -10.39
N ALA A 21 14.67 6.80 -11.71
CA ALA A 21 15.96 6.69 -12.39
C ALA A 21 16.77 7.99 -12.30
N VAL A 22 16.13 9.15 -12.44
CA VAL A 22 16.77 10.46 -12.29
C VAL A 22 17.30 10.65 -10.87
N ILE A 23 16.51 10.31 -9.85
CA ILE A 23 16.95 10.40 -8.45
C ILE A 23 18.09 9.42 -8.16
N ALA A 24 18.03 8.20 -8.68
CA ALA A 24 19.07 7.19 -8.49
C ALA A 24 20.39 7.56 -9.19
N ALA A 25 20.33 8.21 -10.37
CA ALA A 25 21.51 8.63 -11.13
C ALA A 25 22.07 10.00 -10.74
N ALA A 26 21.33 10.79 -9.95
CA ALA A 26 21.80 12.08 -9.47
C ALA A 26 23.07 11.95 -8.61
N PRO A 27 23.91 12.99 -8.51
CA PRO A 27 25.03 12.98 -7.58
C PRO A 27 24.53 12.81 -6.14
N SER A 28 25.06 11.82 -5.41
CA SER A 28 24.66 11.62 -4.01
C SER A 28 24.98 12.88 -3.19
N PRO A 29 24.02 13.43 -2.44
CA PRO A 29 24.27 14.52 -1.50
C PRO A 29 25.34 14.15 -0.48
N ALA A 30 26.14 15.13 -0.04
CA ALA A 30 27.14 14.91 0.98
C ALA A 30 26.52 14.33 2.26
N GLY A 31 27.02 13.16 2.69
CA GLY A 31 26.54 12.44 3.88
C GLY A 31 25.49 11.36 3.62
N LEU A 32 24.98 11.20 2.38
CA LEU A 32 24.04 10.13 2.04
C LEU A 32 24.77 8.93 1.42
N SER A 33 24.51 7.74 1.95
CA SER A 33 25.01 6.49 1.36
C SER A 33 24.29 6.20 0.05
N ILE A 34 24.93 5.46 -0.86
CA ILE A 34 24.31 5.09 -2.15
C ILE A 34 23.02 4.27 -1.95
N ARG A 35 23.02 3.35 -0.97
CA ARG A 35 21.81 2.60 -0.58
C ARG A 35 20.72 3.54 -0.06
N GLY A 36 21.09 4.58 0.71
CA GLY A 36 20.16 5.61 1.17
C GLY A 36 19.54 6.41 0.02
N GLN A 37 20.33 6.78 -0.98
CA GLN A 37 19.84 7.45 -2.19
C GLN A 37 18.84 6.58 -2.97
N TYR A 38 19.12 5.29 -3.12
CA TYR A 38 18.21 4.36 -3.79
C TYR A 38 16.93 4.09 -2.98
N ALA A 39 17.02 4.11 -1.64
CA ALA A 39 15.83 4.07 -0.79
C ALA A 39 14.95 5.31 -1.02
N VAL A 40 15.55 6.51 -1.13
CA VAL A 40 14.82 7.75 -1.44
C VAL A 40 14.22 7.71 -2.86
N ALA A 41 14.95 7.20 -3.85
CA ALA A 41 14.43 7.00 -5.20
C ALA A 41 13.20 6.07 -5.20
N THR A 42 13.26 4.99 -4.41
CA THR A 42 12.13 4.06 -4.26
C THR A 42 10.97 4.68 -3.46
N MET A 43 11.25 5.55 -2.49
CA MET A 43 10.23 6.32 -1.79
C MET A 43 9.50 7.27 -2.75
N PHE A 44 10.22 7.93 -3.66
CA PHE A 44 9.61 8.74 -4.72
C PHE A 44 8.69 7.88 -5.60
N PHE A 45 9.16 6.71 -6.05
CA PHE A 45 8.35 5.76 -6.81
C PHE A 45 7.03 5.44 -6.11
N ALA A 46 7.11 5.02 -4.84
CA ALA A 46 5.96 4.66 -4.02
C ALA A 46 4.99 5.85 -3.83
N GLY A 47 5.52 6.99 -3.38
CA GLY A 47 4.73 8.18 -3.12
C GLY A 47 4.04 8.72 -4.37
N PHE A 48 4.74 8.72 -5.52
CA PHE A 48 4.16 9.14 -6.79
C PHE A 48 3.02 8.22 -7.22
N LEU A 49 3.19 6.90 -7.13
CA LEU A 49 2.13 5.94 -7.47
C LEU A 49 0.91 6.06 -6.55
N TRP A 50 1.11 6.31 -5.25
CA TRP A 50 0.03 6.47 -4.29
C TRP A 50 -0.76 7.76 -4.51
N VAL A 51 -0.09 8.89 -4.73
CA VAL A 51 -0.76 10.18 -4.99
C VAL A 51 -1.51 10.16 -6.32
N THR A 52 -0.94 9.52 -7.35
CA THR A 52 -1.58 9.46 -8.66
C THR A 52 -2.66 8.38 -8.78
N GLY A 53 -2.67 7.38 -7.89
CA GLY A 53 -3.59 6.24 -7.97
C GLY A 53 -3.47 5.46 -9.27
N THR A 54 -2.28 5.45 -9.88
CA THR A 54 -2.05 4.86 -11.22
C THR A 54 -2.26 3.35 -11.23
N LEU A 55 -1.91 2.69 -10.12
CA LEU A 55 -2.08 1.26 -9.89
C LEU A 55 -2.96 1.03 -8.65
N PRO A 56 -3.66 -0.12 -8.55
CA PRO A 56 -4.29 -0.52 -7.30
C PRO A 56 -3.27 -0.52 -6.15
N LEU A 57 -3.65 -0.02 -4.98
CA LEU A 57 -2.75 0.16 -3.84
C LEU A 57 -1.97 -1.12 -3.50
N ALA A 58 -2.64 -2.28 -3.50
CA ALA A 58 -2.00 -3.57 -3.26
C ALA A 58 -0.89 -3.90 -4.27
N VAL A 59 -1.12 -3.63 -5.56
CA VAL A 59 -0.13 -3.86 -6.62
C VAL A 59 1.07 -2.94 -6.44
N SER A 60 0.83 -1.65 -6.16
CA SER A 60 1.92 -0.71 -5.90
C SER A 60 2.72 -1.08 -4.65
N ALA A 61 2.06 -1.52 -3.57
CA ALA A 61 2.73 -1.92 -2.33
C ALA A 61 3.65 -3.12 -2.55
N VAL A 62 3.18 -4.15 -3.26
CA VAL A 62 3.99 -5.34 -3.57
C VAL A 62 5.16 -5.01 -4.48
N SER A 63 5.03 -4.03 -5.39
CA SER A 63 6.13 -3.64 -6.29
C SER A 63 7.33 -3.00 -5.57
N ILE A 64 7.13 -2.40 -4.39
CA ILE A 64 8.16 -1.65 -3.66
C ILE A 64 9.34 -2.55 -3.22
N PRO A 65 9.12 -3.70 -2.55
CA PRO A 65 10.20 -4.65 -2.25
C PRO A 65 11.03 -5.05 -3.48
N PHE A 66 10.38 -5.30 -4.62
CA PHE A 66 11.10 -5.63 -5.86
C PHE A 66 11.98 -4.49 -6.33
N VAL A 67 11.51 -3.24 -6.27
CA VAL A 67 12.32 -2.06 -6.65
C VAL A 67 13.49 -1.87 -5.67
N LEU A 68 13.26 -2.02 -4.37
CA LEU A 68 14.31 -1.90 -3.35
C LEU A 68 15.41 -2.95 -3.54
N THR A 69 15.04 -4.21 -3.79
CA THR A 69 16.01 -5.28 -4.06
C THR A 69 16.68 -5.10 -5.42
N ALA A 70 15.96 -4.69 -6.47
CA ALA A 70 16.53 -4.46 -7.80
C ALA A 70 17.56 -3.32 -7.82
N LEU A 71 17.39 -2.29 -6.98
CA LEU A 71 18.36 -1.23 -6.80
C LEU A 71 19.49 -1.59 -5.82
N GLY A 72 19.46 -2.78 -5.19
CA GLY A 72 20.49 -3.22 -4.24
C GLY A 72 20.42 -2.51 -2.88
N VAL A 73 19.25 -1.99 -2.50
CA VAL A 73 19.00 -1.48 -1.14
C VAL A 73 18.96 -2.63 -0.15
N TYR A 74 18.22 -3.69 -0.50
CA TYR A 74 18.27 -4.99 0.16
C TYR A 74 19.02 -5.98 -0.73
N ASP A 75 19.84 -6.82 -0.09
CA ASP A 75 20.65 -7.82 -0.79
C ASP A 75 19.80 -8.99 -1.30
N ASP A 76 18.67 -9.27 -0.65
CA ASP A 76 17.74 -10.32 -0.98
C ASP A 76 16.27 -9.83 -0.92
N LEU A 77 15.39 -10.53 -1.65
CA LEU A 77 13.97 -10.17 -1.72
C LEU A 77 13.23 -10.55 -0.42
N ASP A 78 13.66 -11.60 0.26
CA ASP A 78 12.99 -12.08 1.48
C ASP A 78 13.06 -11.02 2.58
N THR A 79 14.23 -10.42 2.79
CA THR A 79 14.46 -9.31 3.72
C THR A 79 13.59 -8.09 3.37
N ALA A 80 13.44 -7.78 2.09
CA ALA A 80 12.58 -6.68 1.64
C ALA A 80 11.07 -6.97 1.86
N LEU A 81 10.68 -8.24 1.91
CA LEU A 81 9.29 -8.69 2.10
C LEU A 81 8.90 -8.88 3.57
N VAL A 82 9.84 -8.90 4.52
CA VAL A 82 9.56 -9.16 5.96
C VAL A 82 8.42 -8.30 6.51
N GLY A 83 8.31 -7.03 6.07
CA GLY A 83 7.25 -6.13 6.51
C GLY A 83 5.82 -6.59 6.17
N PHE A 84 5.65 -7.46 5.16
CA PHE A 84 4.34 -8.06 4.84
C PHE A 84 3.91 -9.13 5.84
N ALA A 85 4.84 -9.64 6.65
CA ALA A 85 4.58 -10.59 7.72
C ALA A 85 4.52 -9.92 9.11
N ASP A 86 4.28 -8.60 9.17
CA ASP A 86 4.13 -7.89 10.44
C ASP A 86 2.90 -8.39 11.22
N HIS A 87 3.07 -8.57 12.54
CA HIS A 87 2.03 -9.05 13.45
C HIS A 87 0.73 -8.21 13.41
N LEU A 88 0.80 -6.90 13.14
CA LEU A 88 -0.37 -6.04 13.01
C LEU A 88 -1.20 -6.42 11.79
N ILE A 89 -0.59 -6.85 10.68
CA ILE A 89 -1.31 -7.31 9.49
C ILE A 89 -2.15 -8.56 9.83
N PHE A 90 -1.55 -9.52 10.55
CA PHE A 90 -2.26 -10.71 11.01
C PHE A 90 -3.37 -10.38 12.01
N LEU A 91 -3.17 -9.38 12.88
CA LEU A 91 -4.21 -8.88 13.78
C LEU A 91 -5.41 -8.31 13.00
N PHE A 92 -5.18 -7.52 11.95
CA PHE A 92 -6.26 -7.02 11.10
C PHE A 92 -6.98 -8.14 10.36
N ILE A 93 -6.24 -9.13 9.82
CA ILE A 93 -6.84 -10.30 9.18
C ILE A 93 -7.75 -11.05 10.16
N ALA A 94 -7.26 -11.32 11.38
CA ALA A 94 -8.05 -11.97 12.42
C ALA A 94 -9.28 -11.15 12.81
N GLY A 95 -9.14 -9.82 12.91
CA GLY A 95 -10.24 -8.89 13.18
C GLY A 95 -11.31 -8.92 12.08
N PHE A 96 -10.91 -8.93 10.80
CA PHE A 96 -11.85 -9.04 9.68
C PHE A 96 -12.51 -10.42 9.61
N MET A 97 -11.77 -11.50 9.90
CA MET A 97 -12.35 -12.84 10.00
C MET A 97 -13.40 -12.92 11.11
N LEU A 98 -13.12 -12.32 12.28
CA LEU A 98 -14.08 -12.23 13.37
C LEU A 98 -15.30 -11.40 12.98
N ALA A 99 -15.11 -10.23 12.37
CA ALA A 99 -16.21 -9.40 11.88
C ALA A 99 -17.11 -10.15 10.88
N ASN A 100 -16.51 -10.88 9.94
CA ASN A 100 -17.23 -11.72 8.99
C ASN A 100 -17.99 -12.86 9.70
N ALA A 101 -17.41 -13.47 10.74
CA ALA A 101 -18.11 -14.46 11.54
C ALA A 101 -19.33 -13.86 12.26
N LEU A 102 -19.19 -12.67 12.85
CA LEU A 102 -20.30 -11.97 13.49
C LEU A 102 -21.44 -11.69 12.50
N GLN A 103 -21.10 -11.23 11.29
CA GLN A 103 -22.06 -10.98 10.21
C GLN A 103 -22.72 -12.28 9.73
N LYS A 104 -21.95 -13.36 9.55
CA LYS A 104 -22.45 -14.65 9.07
C LYS A 104 -23.47 -15.29 10.02
N TYR A 105 -23.36 -15.04 11.33
CA TYR A 105 -24.28 -15.55 12.34
C TYR A 105 -25.32 -14.51 12.80
N ASP A 106 -25.46 -13.39 12.09
CA ASP A 106 -26.35 -12.27 12.41
C ASP A 106 -26.16 -11.72 13.84
N ILE A 107 -24.97 -11.88 14.42
CA ILE A 107 -24.68 -11.44 15.79
C ILE A 107 -24.68 -9.91 15.84
N ASP A 108 -24.09 -9.27 14.83
CA ASP A 108 -24.15 -7.83 14.62
C ASP A 108 -25.60 -7.31 14.56
N ARG A 109 -26.49 -8.00 13.83
CA ARG A 109 -27.92 -7.65 13.75
C ARG A 109 -28.65 -7.86 15.06
N ARG A 110 -28.37 -8.94 15.79
CA ARG A 110 -28.95 -9.21 17.12
C ARG A 110 -28.56 -8.13 18.11
N ILE A 111 -27.29 -7.73 18.12
CA ILE A 111 -26.79 -6.63 18.96
C ILE A 111 -27.49 -5.32 18.59
N ALA A 112 -27.60 -4.98 17.30
CA ALA A 112 -28.28 -3.77 16.84
C ALA A 112 -29.76 -3.74 17.28
N LEU A 113 -30.50 -4.82 17.08
CA LEU A 113 -31.90 -4.94 17.50
C LEU A 113 -32.06 -4.85 19.03
N TRP A 114 -31.14 -5.46 19.77
CA TRP A 114 -31.13 -5.37 21.23
C TRP A 114 -30.90 -3.94 21.72
N MET A 115 -29.93 -3.22 21.14
CA MET A 115 -29.67 -1.80 21.44
C MET A 115 -30.91 -0.95 21.13
N MET A 116 -31.55 -1.13 19.97
CA MET A 116 -32.78 -0.42 19.60
C MET A 116 -33.94 -0.72 20.56
N SER A 117 -34.09 -1.97 21.03
CA SER A 117 -35.14 -2.30 22.01
C SER A 117 -34.94 -1.65 23.37
N LYS A 118 -33.69 -1.36 23.76
CA LYS A 118 -33.33 -0.72 25.03
C LYS A 118 -33.49 0.80 24.97
N MET A 119 -33.15 1.41 23.84
CA MET A 119 -33.11 2.87 23.67
C MET A 119 -34.38 3.45 23.03
N GLY A 120 -35.23 2.61 22.44
CA GLY A 120 -36.44 3.03 21.71
C GLY A 120 -36.17 3.36 20.25
N SER A 121 -37.24 3.44 19.44
CA SER A 121 -37.19 3.71 17.99
C SER A 121 -37.10 5.20 17.62
N SER A 122 -36.78 6.06 18.60
CA SER A 122 -36.60 7.49 18.42
C SER A 122 -35.20 7.77 17.85
N PRO A 123 -35.05 8.39 16.67
CA PRO A 123 -33.75 8.84 16.16
C PRO A 123 -33.20 10.10 16.88
N ARG A 124 -33.83 10.52 17.98
CA ARG A 124 -33.42 11.61 18.86
C ARG A 124 -32.96 11.06 20.19
#